data_AF-A0A847G9Z5-F1
#
_entry.id   AF-A0A847G9Z5-F1
#
_cell.length_a   1.000
_cell.length_b   1.000
_cell.length_c   1.000
_cell.angle_alpha   90.00
_cell.angle_beta   90.00
_cell.angle_gamma   90.00
#
_symmetry.space_group_name_H-M   'P 1'
#
loop_
_entity.id
_entity.type
_entity.pdbx_description
1 polymer ?
#
loop_
_entity_poly.entity_id
_entity_poly.type
_entity_poly.pdbx_seq_one_letter_code
_entity_poly.pdbx_strand_id
1 'polypeptide(L)'
;MNTTRALRCVLCVIFAAVFPPAFAQDAAPPDAAALQRGMAAVVAGLDASAKSMDTGELIVSLYRQVHGRPPTAAEFLVLESTANACAATPEEVLSLVLREEEPGPTWDQCRNFLDGVREKGLVPLPGAKALAAELNAADPREILRDMADAEEWDDAPPPAEPPSAKAVPPVEYSTYFGYFHDHSGLSLDAVGDPFEAYRMARDEAGLDFYSLTDHAEFLILWPWDNKWRTLRAAAEEAYEPGVFAALWGFEWSNPVLGHVNVMNSRGFVSAVDHFWLGGFYRWLSCQTEAFAQFNHPGDYNDLNTEYYHFRFHAGAAQNLAGMELWNSDASLDHYHYSGSWDNDTGFIDRANLKGWRIAPAGGQDNHRENWGLRNPYRVGVQAGELTREGIAEAFLARRFYTTEDRDLFLDFRSSGHPMGSRLAELPRVFNVSARDGGGDTFLEVRLYRNGELLQSVAVSGDTFEITLADPDGGGDDYYYVIVTQTDDWDGNGRNDEAVSAPIWFFDAPPPARPACGALAGTNGAAPGTSGLAALLVLVPVMLALFRKPARGGLFLP
;
A
#
# COMPACT_ATOMS: atom_id res chain seq x y z
N MET A 1 -15.27 32.79 19.41
CA MET A 1 -14.08 33.18 18.61
C MET A 1 -12.81 32.77 19.35
N ASN A 2 -12.06 31.87 18.73
CA ASN A 2 -10.61 31.66 18.79
C ASN A 2 -9.89 31.36 20.12
N THR A 3 -10.02 30.13 20.63
CA THR A 3 -8.93 29.47 21.39
C THR A 3 -8.76 27.97 21.09
N THR A 4 -9.69 27.33 20.38
CA THR A 4 -9.64 25.88 20.07
C THR A 4 -8.82 25.48 18.84
N ARG A 5 -8.29 26.44 18.05
CA ARG A 5 -7.44 26.15 16.89
C ARG A 5 -5.94 26.04 17.22
N ALA A 6 -5.46 26.60 18.32
CA ALA A 6 -4.03 26.62 18.63
C ALA A 6 -3.52 25.32 19.28
N LEU A 7 -4.37 24.56 19.98
CA LEU A 7 -3.95 23.35 20.69
C LEU A 7 -3.86 22.10 19.79
N ARG A 8 -4.55 22.10 18.64
CA ARG A 8 -4.41 21.04 17.62
C ARG A 8 -3.10 21.14 16.84
N CYS A 9 -2.52 22.34 16.70
CA CYS A 9 -1.23 22.51 16.02
C CYS A 9 -0.03 22.03 16.84
N VAL A 10 -0.09 22.03 18.18
CA VAL A 10 1.08 21.66 19.01
C VAL A 10 1.18 20.14 19.23
N LEU A 11 0.06 19.40 19.22
CA LEU A 11 0.10 17.94 19.29
C LEU A 11 0.50 17.28 17.95
N CYS A 12 0.14 17.86 16.80
CA CYS A 12 0.58 17.35 15.50
C CYS A 12 2.09 17.55 15.25
N VAL A 13 2.72 18.54 15.88
CA VAL A 13 4.15 18.82 15.70
C VAL A 13 5.04 17.84 16.50
N ILE A 14 4.51 17.18 17.53
CA ILE A 14 5.29 16.21 18.34
C ILE A 14 5.19 14.78 17.79
N PHE A 15 4.13 14.42 17.05
CA PHE A 15 4.05 13.13 16.37
C PHE A 15 4.76 13.08 15.01
N ALA A 16 5.02 14.23 14.38
CA ALA A 16 5.82 14.31 13.15
C ALA A 16 7.33 14.11 13.38
N ALA A 17 7.79 13.99 14.63
CA ALA A 17 9.21 13.99 14.99
C ALA A 17 9.77 12.60 15.39
N VAL A 18 9.03 11.50 15.19
CA VAL A 18 9.44 10.15 15.64
C VAL A 18 9.39 9.08 14.54
N PHE A 19 9.08 9.44 13.29
CA PHE A 19 9.06 8.46 12.19
C PHE A 19 9.99 8.91 11.07
N PRO A 20 10.79 8.00 10.48
CA PRO A 20 11.67 8.35 9.38
C PRO A 20 10.81 8.95 8.25
N PRO A 21 11.31 9.99 7.56
CA PRO A 21 10.55 10.60 6.49
C PRO A 21 10.30 9.55 5.40
N ALA A 22 9.11 9.62 4.77
CA ALA A 22 8.92 9.01 3.46
C ALA A 22 10.07 9.44 2.53
N PHE A 23 10.52 8.58 1.61
CA PHE A 23 11.69 8.85 0.77
C PHE A 23 11.66 10.28 0.20
N ALA A 24 12.51 11.15 0.75
CA ALA A 24 12.63 12.54 0.36
C ALA A 24 14.03 12.71 -0.21
N GLN A 25 14.14 12.61 -1.54
CA GLN A 25 15.45 12.72 -2.20
C GLN A 25 16.02 14.12 -2.03
N ASP A 26 17.26 14.16 -1.55
CA ASP A 26 18.02 15.39 -1.36
C ASP A 26 18.23 16.15 -2.67
N ALA A 27 18.31 17.49 -2.56
CA ALA A 27 18.66 18.33 -3.70
C ALA A 27 20.05 17.94 -4.24
N ALA A 28 20.17 17.87 -5.55
CA ALA A 28 21.43 17.51 -6.20
C ALA A 28 22.58 18.45 -5.76
N PRO A 29 23.73 17.92 -5.29
CA PRO A 29 24.84 18.74 -4.85
C PRO A 29 25.56 19.41 -6.04
N PRO A 30 26.39 20.44 -5.81
CA PRO A 30 27.10 21.14 -6.89
C PRO A 30 27.99 20.24 -7.75
N ASP A 31 28.45 19.11 -7.22
CA ASP A 31 29.29 18.13 -7.87
C ASP A 31 28.54 16.89 -8.41
N ALA A 32 27.20 16.91 -8.41
CA ALA A 32 26.33 15.83 -8.88
C ALA A 32 26.76 15.25 -10.24
N ALA A 33 27.02 16.12 -11.22
CA ALA A 33 27.42 15.68 -12.57
C ALA A 33 28.79 14.99 -12.60
N ALA A 34 29.70 15.34 -11.67
CA ALA A 34 30.99 14.67 -11.54
C ALA A 34 30.83 13.29 -10.89
N LEU A 35 29.97 13.18 -9.87
CA LEU A 35 29.63 11.92 -9.20
C LEU A 35 28.99 10.93 -10.18
N GLN A 36 27.99 11.37 -10.95
CA GLN A 36 27.34 10.54 -11.98
C GLN A 36 28.34 9.98 -13.00
N ARG A 37 29.21 10.84 -13.56
CA ARG A 37 30.24 10.39 -14.51
C ARG A 37 31.24 9.43 -13.87
N GLY A 38 31.60 9.67 -12.61
CA GLY A 38 32.45 8.77 -11.83
C GLY A 38 31.80 7.40 -11.67
N MET A 39 30.53 7.37 -11.28
CA MET A 39 29.79 6.13 -11.10
C MET A 39 29.58 5.37 -12.40
N ALA A 40 29.22 6.04 -13.49
CA ALA A 40 29.11 5.41 -14.80
C ALA A 40 30.41 4.72 -15.24
N ALA A 41 31.57 5.31 -14.94
CA ALA A 41 32.87 4.69 -15.24
C ALA A 41 33.15 3.45 -14.38
N VAL A 42 32.69 3.45 -13.13
CA VAL A 42 32.80 2.30 -12.22
C VAL A 42 31.88 1.16 -12.68
N VAL A 43 30.63 1.47 -13.01
CA VAL A 43 29.64 0.52 -13.53
C VAL A 43 30.12 -0.13 -14.83
N ALA A 44 30.66 0.64 -15.77
CA ALA A 44 31.22 0.09 -17.00
C ALA A 44 32.36 -0.93 -16.76
N GLY A 45 33.13 -0.75 -15.67
CA GLY A 45 34.11 -1.72 -15.21
C GLY A 45 33.49 -2.93 -14.51
N LEU A 46 32.41 -2.71 -13.75
CA LEU A 46 31.66 -3.76 -13.05
C LEU A 46 31.09 -4.77 -14.02
N ASP A 47 30.42 -4.33 -15.08
CA ASP A 47 29.77 -5.21 -16.06
C ASP A 47 30.76 -6.17 -16.72
N ALA A 48 32.01 -5.75 -16.90
CA ALA A 48 33.05 -6.62 -17.42
C ALA A 48 33.43 -7.72 -16.41
N SER A 49 33.57 -7.35 -15.13
CA SER A 49 33.92 -8.26 -14.03
C SER A 49 32.77 -9.17 -13.59
N ALA A 50 31.53 -8.68 -13.64
CA ALA A 50 30.33 -9.37 -13.18
C ALA A 50 29.90 -10.52 -14.10
N LYS A 51 30.31 -10.51 -15.39
CA LYS A 51 30.03 -11.59 -16.35
C LYS A 51 30.48 -12.99 -15.89
N SER A 52 31.41 -13.08 -14.94
CA SER A 52 31.88 -14.35 -14.38
C SER A 52 31.27 -14.73 -13.03
N MET A 53 30.41 -13.88 -12.45
CA MET A 53 29.82 -14.06 -11.13
C MET A 53 28.33 -14.37 -11.25
N ASP A 54 27.81 -15.20 -10.34
CA ASP A 54 26.38 -15.24 -10.06
C ASP A 54 25.97 -14.08 -9.14
N THR A 55 24.66 -13.85 -8.98
CA THR A 55 24.10 -12.76 -8.16
C THR A 55 24.64 -12.79 -6.73
N GLY A 56 24.71 -13.98 -6.11
CA GLY A 56 25.21 -14.13 -4.75
C GLY A 56 26.70 -13.79 -4.61
N GLU A 57 27.56 -14.28 -5.51
CA GLU A 57 28.99 -13.94 -5.53
C GLU A 57 29.21 -12.44 -5.75
N LEU A 58 28.39 -11.83 -6.62
CA LEU A 58 28.41 -10.39 -6.87
C LEU A 58 28.04 -9.61 -5.60
N ILE A 59 26.91 -9.93 -4.95
CA ILE A 59 26.46 -9.29 -3.71
C ILE A 59 27.55 -9.37 -2.65
N VAL A 60 28.10 -10.56 -2.36
CA VAL A 60 29.14 -10.72 -1.34
C VAL A 60 30.40 -9.90 -1.68
N SER A 61 30.80 -9.87 -2.95
CA SER A 61 31.98 -9.12 -3.39
C SER A 61 31.78 -7.61 -3.22
N LEU A 62 30.65 -7.09 -3.71
CA LEU A 62 30.29 -5.68 -3.59
C LEU A 62 30.14 -5.27 -2.14
N TYR A 63 29.41 -6.06 -1.34
CA TYR A 63 29.15 -5.77 0.06
C TYR A 63 30.44 -5.67 0.87
N ARG A 64 31.38 -6.61 0.67
CA ARG A 64 32.71 -6.55 1.32
C ARG A 64 33.52 -5.34 0.89
N GLN A 65 33.38 -4.91 -0.36
CA GLN A 65 34.12 -3.78 -0.89
C GLN A 65 33.55 -2.43 -0.40
N VAL A 66 32.23 -2.31 -0.33
CA VAL A 66 31.53 -1.11 0.14
C VAL A 66 31.65 -0.99 1.66
N HIS A 67 31.34 -2.07 2.40
CA HIS A 67 31.15 -2.03 3.86
C HIS A 67 32.36 -2.55 4.66
N GLY A 68 33.36 -3.14 4.00
CA GLY A 68 34.54 -3.71 4.66
C GLY A 68 34.28 -5.00 5.46
N ARG A 69 33.06 -5.54 5.41
CA ARG A 69 32.63 -6.80 6.06
C ARG A 69 31.75 -7.61 5.11
N PRO A 70 31.57 -8.92 5.29
CA PRO A 70 30.52 -9.66 4.58
C PRO A 70 29.11 -9.23 5.02
N PRO A 71 28.08 -9.49 4.19
CA PRO A 71 26.69 -9.34 4.62
C PRO A 71 26.34 -10.38 5.67
N THR A 72 25.39 -10.04 6.54
CA THR A 72 24.68 -11.02 7.37
C THR A 72 23.74 -11.89 6.52
N ALA A 73 23.23 -13.00 7.07
CA ALA A 73 22.28 -13.86 6.36
C ALA A 73 20.99 -13.11 5.96
N ALA A 74 20.49 -12.22 6.82
CA ALA A 74 19.34 -11.38 6.54
C ALA A 74 19.62 -10.37 5.42
N GLU A 75 20.73 -9.62 5.49
CA GLU A 75 21.10 -8.66 4.44
C GLU A 75 21.30 -9.35 3.09
N PHE A 76 21.92 -10.53 3.10
CA PHE A 76 22.12 -11.33 1.89
C PHE A 76 20.79 -11.80 1.32
N LEU A 77 19.90 -12.36 2.14
CA LEU A 77 18.57 -12.82 1.71
C LEU A 77 17.78 -11.67 1.07
N VAL A 78 17.69 -10.51 1.75
CA VAL A 78 16.94 -9.35 1.23
C VAL A 78 17.49 -8.90 -0.13
N LEU A 79 18.81 -8.71 -0.23
CA LEU A 79 19.45 -8.24 -1.46
C LEU A 79 19.34 -9.25 -2.60
N GLU A 80 19.58 -10.54 -2.32
CA GLU A 80 19.58 -11.59 -3.34
C GLU A 80 18.16 -11.90 -3.82
N SER A 81 17.19 -12.01 -2.91
CA SER A 81 15.79 -12.23 -3.28
C SER A 81 15.24 -11.05 -4.08
N THR A 82 15.53 -9.81 -3.68
CA THR A 82 15.15 -8.61 -4.45
C THR A 82 15.82 -8.63 -5.82
N ALA A 83 17.14 -8.80 -5.89
CA ALA A 83 17.87 -8.78 -7.16
C ALA A 83 17.39 -9.87 -8.12
N ASN A 84 17.07 -11.06 -7.62
CA ASN A 84 16.57 -12.16 -8.45
C ASN A 84 15.12 -11.94 -8.91
N ALA A 85 14.23 -11.52 -8.02
CA ALA A 85 12.82 -11.24 -8.36
C ALA A 85 12.72 -10.15 -9.44
N CYS A 86 13.57 -9.15 -9.32
CA CYS A 86 13.62 -7.99 -10.20
C CYS A 86 14.52 -8.17 -11.44
N ALA A 87 15.15 -9.34 -11.62
CA ALA A 87 16.17 -9.57 -12.66
C ALA A 87 17.26 -8.48 -12.73
N ALA A 88 17.71 -8.01 -11.57
CA ALA A 88 18.53 -6.83 -11.44
C ALA A 88 19.90 -6.96 -12.13
N THR A 89 20.33 -5.89 -12.78
CA THR A 89 21.65 -5.78 -13.41
C THR A 89 22.76 -5.59 -12.36
N PRO A 90 24.03 -5.84 -12.69
CA PRO A 90 25.13 -5.58 -11.76
C PRO A 90 25.20 -4.14 -11.25
N GLU A 91 24.82 -3.17 -12.08
CA GLU A 91 24.69 -1.76 -11.70
C GLU A 91 23.69 -1.58 -10.54
N GLU A 92 22.53 -2.21 -10.67
CA GLU A 92 21.43 -2.11 -9.72
C GLU A 92 21.76 -2.82 -8.41
N VAL A 93 22.40 -3.99 -8.49
CA VAL A 93 22.91 -4.69 -7.30
C VAL A 93 23.91 -3.79 -6.56
N LEU A 94 24.80 -3.09 -7.27
CA LEU A 94 25.71 -2.13 -6.64
C LEU A 94 24.95 -0.99 -5.96
N SER A 95 23.94 -0.44 -6.62
CA SER A 95 23.07 0.57 -6.04
C SER A 95 22.41 0.11 -4.73
N LEU A 96 21.80 -1.07 -4.74
CA LEU A 96 21.13 -1.65 -3.58
C LEU A 96 22.11 -1.88 -2.42
N VAL A 97 23.33 -2.34 -2.73
CA VAL A 97 24.40 -2.53 -1.74
C VAL A 97 24.88 -1.19 -1.15
N LEU A 98 24.89 -0.10 -1.92
CA LEU A 98 25.39 1.21 -1.48
C LEU A 98 24.50 1.92 -0.47
N ARG A 99 23.20 1.58 -0.37
CA ARG A 99 22.25 2.33 0.48
C ARG A 99 22.55 2.24 1.98
N GLU A 100 23.28 1.23 2.44
CA GLU A 100 23.44 0.93 3.87
C GLU A 100 22.08 0.79 4.58
N GLU A 101 21.80 1.63 5.58
CA GLU A 101 20.53 1.69 6.31
C GLU A 101 19.54 2.72 5.72
N GLU A 102 19.98 3.50 4.72
CA GLU A 102 19.11 4.46 4.05
C GLU A 102 18.12 3.73 3.12
N PRO A 103 16.95 4.34 2.79
CA PRO A 103 15.98 3.69 1.90
C PRO A 103 16.50 3.51 0.47
N GLY A 104 17.52 4.27 0.06
CA GLY A 104 18.23 4.16 -1.22
C GLY A 104 19.60 4.86 -1.13
N PRO A 105 20.52 4.62 -2.08
CA PRO A 105 21.84 5.24 -2.07
C PRO A 105 21.77 6.77 -2.09
N THR A 106 22.53 7.40 -1.20
CA THR A 106 22.66 8.86 -1.10
C THR A 106 23.81 9.38 -1.95
N TRP A 107 23.80 10.69 -2.25
CA TRP A 107 24.92 11.35 -2.93
C TRP A 107 26.25 11.18 -2.19
N ASP A 108 26.23 11.22 -0.85
CA ASP A 108 27.42 11.09 -0.02
C ASP A 108 27.94 9.64 0.04
N GLN A 109 27.06 8.64 0.03
CA GLN A 109 27.46 7.24 -0.12
C GLN A 109 28.13 7.00 -1.48
N CYS A 110 27.56 7.53 -2.57
CA CYS A 110 28.20 7.46 -3.90
C CYS A 110 29.57 8.15 -3.92
N ARG A 111 29.70 9.32 -3.27
CA ARG A 111 30.96 10.06 -3.14
C ARG A 111 32.02 9.24 -2.38
N ASN A 112 31.68 8.74 -1.21
CA ASN A 112 32.56 7.93 -0.37
C ASN A 112 33.02 6.66 -1.10
N PHE A 113 32.11 6.00 -1.81
CA PHE A 113 32.44 4.83 -2.61
C PHE A 113 33.42 5.16 -3.74
N LEU A 114 33.20 6.25 -4.49
CA LEU A 114 34.11 6.66 -5.56
C LEU A 114 35.52 6.97 -5.07
N ASP A 115 35.64 7.60 -3.90
CA ASP A 115 36.93 7.89 -3.29
C ASP A 115 37.67 6.60 -2.89
N GLY A 116 36.95 5.58 -2.41
CA GLY A 116 37.52 4.28 -2.03
C GLY A 116 37.86 3.34 -3.20
N VAL A 117 37.03 3.30 -4.24
CA VAL A 117 37.18 2.35 -5.38
C VAL A 117 38.30 2.74 -6.32
N ARG A 118 38.58 4.04 -6.49
CA ARG A 118 39.70 4.52 -7.32
C ARG A 118 41.04 3.91 -6.93
N GLU A 119 41.19 3.46 -5.68
CA GLU A 119 42.41 2.84 -5.19
C GLU A 119 42.47 1.31 -5.39
N LYS A 120 41.35 0.61 -5.64
CA LYS A 120 41.27 -0.87 -5.60
C LYS A 120 40.54 -1.56 -6.76
N GLY A 121 39.77 -0.83 -7.58
CA GLY A 121 38.96 -1.41 -8.67
C GLY A 121 37.86 -2.37 -8.18
N LEU A 122 36.88 -2.69 -9.04
CA LEU A 122 35.85 -3.70 -8.74
C LEU A 122 36.35 -5.08 -9.19
N VAL A 123 36.78 -5.90 -8.24
CA VAL A 123 37.32 -7.24 -8.51
C VAL A 123 36.60 -8.30 -7.67
N PRO A 124 36.34 -9.50 -8.21
CA PRO A 124 35.84 -10.61 -7.41
C PRO A 124 36.79 -10.86 -6.23
N LEU A 125 36.22 -10.93 -5.02
CA LEU A 125 37.01 -11.11 -3.82
C LEU A 125 37.19 -12.61 -3.52
N PRO A 126 38.41 -13.05 -3.16
CA PRO A 126 38.64 -14.44 -2.78
C PRO A 126 37.67 -14.92 -1.69
N GLY A 127 37.08 -16.08 -1.91
CA GLY A 127 36.11 -16.71 -1.00
C GLY A 127 34.68 -16.17 -1.10
N ALA A 128 34.40 -15.15 -1.92
CA ALA A 128 33.05 -14.59 -2.07
C ALA A 128 32.04 -15.66 -2.51
N LYS A 129 32.38 -16.45 -3.54
CA LYS A 129 31.55 -17.56 -4.01
C LYS A 129 31.24 -18.62 -2.94
N ALA A 130 32.24 -18.98 -2.14
CA ALA A 130 32.08 -19.98 -1.09
C ALA A 130 31.17 -19.46 0.03
N LEU A 131 31.32 -18.19 0.40
CA LEU A 131 30.47 -17.54 1.39
C LEU A 131 29.05 -17.33 0.86
N ALA A 132 28.87 -16.94 -0.40
CA ALA A 132 27.55 -16.84 -1.02
C ALA A 132 26.82 -18.19 -1.01
N ALA A 133 27.54 -19.29 -1.29
CA ALA A 133 26.98 -20.64 -1.18
C ALA A 133 26.64 -21.04 0.27
N GLU A 134 27.42 -20.59 1.27
CA GLU A 134 27.12 -20.81 2.68
C GLU A 134 25.86 -20.04 3.11
N LEU A 135 25.74 -18.77 2.72
CA LEU A 135 24.58 -17.93 3.03
C LEU A 135 23.31 -18.45 2.33
N ASN A 136 23.42 -18.88 1.07
CA ASN A 136 22.33 -19.55 0.33
C ASN A 136 21.89 -20.88 0.94
N ALA A 137 22.78 -21.57 1.67
CA ALA A 137 22.45 -22.82 2.33
C ALA A 137 21.73 -22.64 3.67
N ALA A 138 21.66 -21.41 4.20
CA ALA A 138 20.87 -21.11 5.38
C ALA A 138 19.38 -21.29 5.07
N ASP A 139 18.61 -21.84 6.02
CA ASP A 139 17.17 -22.00 5.81
C ASP A 139 16.51 -20.60 5.86
N PRO A 140 15.93 -20.11 4.74
CA PRO A 140 15.28 -18.81 4.73
C PRO A 140 14.15 -18.75 5.75
N ARG A 141 13.51 -19.88 6.10
CA ARG A 141 12.44 -19.90 7.12
C ARG A 141 12.96 -19.60 8.51
N GLU A 142 14.18 -20.03 8.85
CA GLU A 142 14.78 -19.70 10.14
C GLU A 142 15.13 -18.21 10.21
N ILE A 143 15.71 -17.66 9.15
CA ILE A 143 16.01 -16.22 9.04
C ILE A 143 14.72 -15.40 9.15
N LEU A 144 13.69 -15.75 8.38
CA LEU A 144 12.40 -15.08 8.40
C LEU A 144 11.73 -15.18 9.78
N ARG A 145 11.82 -16.34 10.44
CA ARG A 145 11.22 -16.54 11.76
C ARG A 145 11.91 -15.72 12.84
N ASP A 146 13.23 -15.75 12.91
CA ASP A 146 13.98 -14.98 13.91
C ASP A 146 13.70 -13.48 13.79
N MET A 147 13.50 -13.00 12.55
CA MET A 147 13.18 -11.60 12.27
C MET A 147 11.70 -11.27 12.51
N ALA A 148 10.77 -12.17 12.20
CA ALA A 148 9.35 -12.03 12.53
C ALA A 148 9.10 -12.09 14.05
N ASP A 149 9.85 -12.90 14.80
CA ASP A 149 9.78 -12.94 16.27
C ASP A 149 10.35 -11.65 16.90
N ALA A 150 11.28 -10.97 16.21
CA ALA A 150 11.79 -9.66 16.59
C ALA A 150 10.88 -8.50 16.16
N GLU A 151 9.93 -8.75 15.26
CA GLU A 151 9.02 -7.73 14.75
C GLU A 151 7.97 -7.35 15.80
N GLU A 152 7.90 -6.05 16.11
CA GLU A 152 6.80 -5.52 16.90
C GLU A 152 5.51 -5.53 16.06
N TRP A 153 4.59 -6.44 16.39
CA TRP A 153 3.25 -6.49 15.83
C TRP A 153 2.29 -5.69 16.73
N ASP A 154 2.00 -4.43 16.37
CA ASP A 154 1.13 -3.57 17.18
C ASP A 154 -0.35 -3.91 16.92
N ASP A 155 -0.95 -4.64 17.86
CA ASP A 155 -2.35 -5.08 17.78
C ASP A 155 -3.36 -3.99 18.19
N ALA A 156 -2.91 -2.81 18.63
CA ALA A 156 -3.84 -1.79 19.11
C ALA A 156 -4.66 -1.23 17.93
N PRO A 157 -5.99 -1.45 17.87
CA PRO A 157 -6.78 -0.95 16.76
C PRO A 157 -6.81 0.58 16.79
N PRO A 158 -6.57 1.24 15.64
CA PRO A 158 -6.93 2.64 15.49
C PRO A 158 -8.44 2.75 15.72
N PRO A 159 -8.93 3.89 16.22
CA PRO A 159 -10.35 4.08 16.40
C PRO A 159 -11.07 3.95 15.05
N ALA A 160 -11.75 2.83 14.87
CA ALA A 160 -12.65 2.60 13.75
C ALA A 160 -13.90 3.47 13.91
N GLU A 161 -14.46 3.94 12.79
CA GLU A 161 -15.80 4.51 12.81
C GLU A 161 -16.81 3.47 13.33
N PRO A 162 -17.70 3.86 14.26
CA PRO A 162 -18.70 2.96 14.78
C PRO A 162 -19.70 2.58 13.68
N PRO A 163 -20.24 1.35 13.71
CA PRO A 163 -21.26 0.93 12.75
C PRO A 163 -22.53 1.77 12.91
N SER A 164 -23.22 1.98 11.80
CA SER A 164 -24.49 2.67 11.77
C SER A 164 -25.62 1.76 12.28
N ALA A 165 -26.33 2.23 13.30
CA ALA A 165 -27.53 1.56 13.83
C ALA A 165 -28.85 2.17 13.32
N LYS A 166 -28.78 3.02 12.28
CA LYS A 166 -29.95 3.73 11.76
C LYS A 166 -30.02 3.61 10.26
N ALA A 167 -31.20 3.26 9.76
CA ALA A 167 -31.52 3.38 8.34
C ALA A 167 -31.45 4.85 7.91
N VAL A 168 -31.04 5.07 6.66
CA VAL A 168 -30.91 6.41 6.07
C VAL A 168 -31.61 6.45 4.71
N PRO A 169 -31.97 7.64 4.21
CA PRO A 169 -32.27 7.79 2.79
C PRO A 169 -31.06 7.38 1.95
N PRO A 170 -31.24 6.60 0.86
CA PRO A 170 -30.15 6.26 -0.04
C PRO A 170 -29.45 7.51 -0.56
N VAL A 171 -28.12 7.50 -0.49
CA VAL A 171 -27.27 8.51 -1.14
C VAL A 171 -26.86 7.96 -2.50
N GLU A 172 -27.16 8.69 -3.57
CA GLU A 172 -26.74 8.35 -4.92
C GLU A 172 -25.28 8.76 -5.14
N TYR A 173 -24.49 7.85 -5.72
CA TYR A 173 -23.10 8.07 -6.12
C TYR A 173 -22.99 7.86 -7.63
N SER A 174 -22.02 8.52 -8.25
CA SER A 174 -21.62 8.17 -9.62
C SER A 174 -20.62 7.02 -9.57
N THR A 175 -20.77 6.05 -10.45
CA THR A 175 -19.76 5.00 -10.65
C THR A 175 -18.76 5.48 -11.69
N TYR A 176 -17.49 5.39 -11.33
CA TYR A 176 -16.34 5.65 -12.20
C TYR A 176 -15.55 4.36 -12.39
N PHE A 177 -14.98 4.14 -13.56
CA PHE A 177 -14.25 2.91 -13.89
C PHE A 177 -12.75 3.17 -14.07
N GLY A 178 -11.95 2.28 -13.50
CA GLY A 178 -10.51 2.37 -13.52
C GLY A 178 -9.88 1.23 -12.74
N TYR A 179 -8.58 1.34 -12.47
CA TYR A 179 -7.85 0.43 -11.59
C TYR A 179 -6.49 1.07 -11.21
N PHE A 180 -5.74 0.46 -10.30
CA PHE A 180 -4.59 1.08 -9.66
C PHE A 180 -3.25 0.36 -9.85
N HIS A 181 -3.22 -0.80 -10.53
CA HIS A 181 -2.01 -1.60 -10.68
C HIS A 181 -1.55 -1.65 -12.14
N ASP A 182 -0.47 -0.94 -12.44
CA ASP A 182 0.26 -0.96 -13.72
C ASP A 182 1.66 -0.36 -13.53
N HIS A 183 2.57 -0.71 -14.44
CA HIS A 183 3.99 -0.33 -14.40
C HIS A 183 4.40 0.44 -15.66
N SER A 184 5.49 1.19 -15.55
CA SER A 184 6.11 1.95 -16.65
C SER A 184 7.61 1.64 -16.73
N GLY A 185 8.34 2.30 -17.62
CA GLY A 185 9.81 2.21 -17.67
C GLY A 185 10.53 2.78 -16.44
N LEU A 186 9.80 3.18 -15.38
CA LEU A 186 10.39 3.47 -14.07
C LEU A 186 10.69 2.17 -13.30
N SER A 187 9.83 1.17 -13.44
CA SER A 187 10.15 -0.24 -13.17
C SER A 187 11.06 -0.80 -14.26
N LEU A 188 11.98 -1.71 -13.91
CA LEU A 188 13.00 -2.21 -14.84
C LEU A 188 12.55 -3.43 -15.66
N ASP A 189 11.53 -4.12 -15.20
CA ASP A 189 10.84 -5.22 -15.88
C ASP A 189 9.69 -4.74 -16.79
N ALA A 190 9.34 -3.47 -16.71
CA ALA A 190 8.36 -2.82 -17.56
C ALA A 190 9.00 -1.87 -18.59
N VAL A 191 8.19 -1.43 -19.55
CA VAL A 191 8.62 -0.53 -20.63
C VAL A 191 7.69 0.67 -20.76
N GLY A 192 8.17 1.70 -21.43
CA GLY A 192 7.37 2.85 -21.85
C GLY A 192 7.42 4.07 -20.94
N ASP A 193 6.97 5.21 -21.45
CA ASP A 193 7.04 6.50 -20.77
C ASP A 193 5.89 6.65 -19.76
N PRO A 194 6.15 6.97 -18.47
CA PRO A 194 5.08 7.14 -17.48
C PRO A 194 4.07 8.24 -17.86
N PHE A 195 4.47 9.29 -18.57
CA PHE A 195 3.52 10.32 -19.05
C PHE A 195 2.61 9.79 -20.17
N GLU A 196 3.12 8.88 -21.01
CA GLU A 196 2.33 8.20 -22.02
C GLU A 196 1.33 7.22 -21.41
N ALA A 197 1.71 6.50 -20.35
CA ALA A 197 0.81 5.58 -19.65
C ALA A 197 -0.49 6.27 -19.19
N TYR A 198 -0.39 7.41 -18.50
CA TYR A 198 -1.57 8.17 -18.09
C TYR A 198 -2.38 8.72 -19.27
N ARG A 199 -1.72 9.19 -20.34
CA ARG A 199 -2.42 9.66 -21.54
C ARG A 199 -3.19 8.52 -22.22
N MET A 200 -2.58 7.35 -22.37
CA MET A 200 -3.22 6.18 -22.96
C MET A 200 -4.41 5.70 -22.12
N ALA A 201 -4.22 5.60 -20.80
CA ALA A 201 -5.29 5.24 -19.87
C ALA A 201 -6.52 6.16 -19.99
N ARG A 202 -6.29 7.48 -20.10
CA ARG A 202 -7.36 8.48 -20.23
C ARG A 202 -7.97 8.51 -21.64
N ASP A 203 -7.13 8.72 -22.64
CA ASP A 203 -7.54 9.16 -23.98
C ASP A 203 -7.88 7.97 -24.90
N GLU A 204 -7.26 6.81 -24.69
CA GLU A 204 -7.45 5.61 -25.52
C GLU A 204 -8.27 4.52 -24.82
N ALA A 205 -7.93 4.21 -23.57
CA ALA A 205 -8.65 3.20 -22.78
C ALA A 205 -9.95 3.73 -22.16
N GLY A 206 -10.11 5.05 -22.08
CA GLY A 206 -11.32 5.70 -21.55
C GLY A 206 -11.55 5.44 -20.07
N LEU A 207 -10.49 5.25 -19.29
CA LEU A 207 -10.61 5.11 -17.83
C LEU A 207 -10.96 6.46 -17.19
N ASP A 208 -11.82 6.44 -16.18
CA ASP A 208 -12.15 7.62 -15.37
C ASP A 208 -11.04 7.92 -14.35
N PHE A 209 -10.41 6.88 -13.82
CA PHE A 209 -9.30 7.00 -12.87
C PHE A 209 -8.22 5.95 -13.13
N TYR A 210 -6.99 6.26 -12.73
CA TYR A 210 -5.83 5.40 -12.97
C TYR A 210 -4.67 5.76 -12.05
N SER A 211 -3.79 4.80 -11.75
CA SER A 211 -2.46 5.08 -11.21
C SER A 211 -1.41 4.12 -11.75
N LEU A 212 -0.21 4.64 -11.97
CA LEU A 212 1.01 3.83 -11.97
C LEU A 212 1.41 3.48 -10.54
N THR A 213 1.89 2.25 -10.37
CA THR A 213 2.40 1.69 -9.13
C THR A 213 3.70 0.92 -9.41
N ASP A 214 4.65 1.56 -10.09
CA ASP A 214 5.98 0.98 -10.32
C ASP A 214 6.58 0.42 -9.01
N HIS A 215 7.31 -0.70 -9.11
CA HIS A 215 7.95 -1.38 -7.98
C HIS A 215 8.84 -0.41 -7.19
N ALA A 216 8.59 -0.28 -5.90
CA ALA A 216 9.34 0.60 -5.01
C ALA A 216 10.85 0.29 -5.03
N GLU A 217 11.20 -0.98 -5.21
CA GLU A 217 12.56 -1.52 -5.27
C GLU A 217 13.34 -0.94 -6.47
N PHE A 218 12.64 -0.54 -7.54
CA PHE A 218 13.23 0.13 -8.69
C PHE A 218 13.27 1.65 -8.56
N LEU A 219 12.40 2.23 -7.74
CA LEU A 219 12.33 3.68 -7.53
C LEU A 219 13.50 4.22 -6.70
N ILE A 220 14.18 3.36 -5.93
CA ILE A 220 15.27 3.76 -5.03
C ILE A 220 16.67 3.74 -5.65
N LEU A 221 16.85 3.18 -6.85
CA LEU A 221 18.18 2.72 -7.32
C LEU A 221 19.26 3.81 -7.42
N TRP A 222 18.98 5.02 -7.88
CA TRP A 222 20.01 6.06 -7.84
C TRP A 222 19.46 7.41 -7.39
N PRO A 223 20.25 8.19 -6.62
CA PRO A 223 19.79 9.49 -6.12
C PRO A 223 19.55 10.51 -7.24
N TRP A 224 20.08 10.27 -8.45
CA TRP A 224 19.87 11.13 -9.60
C TRP A 224 18.66 10.79 -10.46
N ASP A 225 18.14 9.56 -10.42
CA ASP A 225 17.04 9.15 -11.31
C ASP A 225 15.72 9.84 -10.94
N ASN A 226 15.52 10.12 -9.65
CA ASN A 226 14.32 10.78 -9.12
C ASN A 226 13.00 10.14 -9.60
N LYS A 227 12.97 8.81 -9.76
CA LYS A 227 11.85 8.09 -10.39
C LYS A 227 10.50 8.35 -9.73
N TRP A 228 10.43 8.39 -8.39
CA TRP A 228 9.20 8.75 -7.68
C TRP A 228 8.68 10.15 -8.03
N ARG A 229 9.58 11.14 -8.18
CA ARG A 229 9.19 12.49 -8.60
C ARG A 229 8.67 12.46 -10.04
N THR A 230 9.28 11.68 -10.92
CA THR A 230 8.84 11.50 -12.31
C THR A 230 7.46 10.86 -12.37
N LEU A 231 7.23 9.77 -11.62
CA LEU A 231 5.94 9.08 -11.51
C LEU A 231 4.85 10.05 -11.06
N ARG A 232 5.10 10.81 -9.99
CA ARG A 232 4.16 11.81 -9.50
C ARG A 232 3.92 12.93 -10.52
N ALA A 233 4.97 13.41 -11.18
CA ALA A 233 4.84 14.46 -12.19
C ALA A 233 3.96 14.00 -13.37
N ALA A 234 4.07 12.75 -13.79
CA ALA A 234 3.20 12.18 -14.82
C ALA A 234 1.73 12.16 -14.39
N ALA A 235 1.44 11.74 -13.16
CA ALA A 235 0.09 11.79 -12.60
C ALA A 235 -0.44 13.23 -12.46
N GLU A 236 0.40 14.19 -12.07
CA GLU A 236 0.03 15.61 -11.96
C GLU A 236 -0.25 16.25 -13.32
N GLU A 237 0.47 15.88 -14.36
CA GLU A 237 0.25 16.40 -15.72
C GLU A 237 -1.07 15.89 -16.33
N ALA A 238 -1.41 14.63 -16.07
CA ALA A 238 -2.63 14.02 -16.62
C ALA A 238 -3.91 14.38 -15.86
N TYR A 239 -3.80 14.81 -14.61
CA TYR A 239 -4.96 15.04 -13.74
C TYR A 239 -5.85 16.18 -14.23
N GLU A 240 -7.12 15.85 -14.43
CA GLU A 240 -8.15 16.79 -14.85
C GLU A 240 -9.43 16.54 -14.03
N PRO A 241 -9.61 17.22 -12.88
CA PRO A 241 -10.76 16.98 -12.01
C PRO A 241 -12.10 17.11 -12.76
N GLY A 242 -12.97 16.11 -12.59
CA GLY A 242 -14.24 16.00 -13.32
C GLY A 242 -14.15 15.31 -14.67
N VAL A 243 -12.94 14.99 -15.16
CA VAL A 243 -12.69 14.32 -16.45
C VAL A 243 -11.83 13.08 -16.28
N PHE A 244 -10.72 13.18 -15.54
CA PHE A 244 -9.80 12.08 -15.27
C PHE A 244 -9.10 12.25 -13.92
N ALA A 245 -9.33 11.31 -13.01
CA ALA A 245 -8.64 11.24 -11.73
C ALA A 245 -7.34 10.42 -11.86
N ALA A 246 -6.26 11.07 -12.25
CA ALA A 246 -4.91 10.49 -12.24
C ALA A 246 -4.35 10.48 -10.81
N LEU A 247 -4.29 9.32 -10.17
CA LEU A 247 -3.62 9.10 -8.88
C LEU A 247 -2.19 8.61 -9.10
N TRP A 248 -1.40 8.50 -8.03
CA TRP A 248 -0.08 7.86 -8.05
C TRP A 248 0.03 6.85 -6.91
N GLY A 249 0.92 5.88 -7.06
CA GLY A 249 1.25 4.93 -6.02
C GLY A 249 2.57 4.23 -6.29
N PHE A 250 2.84 3.19 -5.50
CA PHE A 250 3.96 2.29 -5.69
C PHE A 250 3.51 0.87 -5.32
N GLU A 251 4.15 -0.12 -5.91
CA GLU A 251 4.04 -1.50 -5.46
C GLU A 251 5.16 -1.77 -4.46
N TRP A 252 4.80 -2.13 -3.23
CA TRP A 252 5.75 -2.72 -2.28
C TRP A 252 5.92 -4.19 -2.67
N SER A 253 7.05 -4.53 -3.29
CA SER A 253 7.24 -5.86 -3.89
C SER A 253 8.17 -6.71 -3.08
N ASN A 254 7.60 -7.39 -2.09
CA ASN A 254 8.35 -8.30 -1.26
C ASN A 254 8.41 -9.71 -1.88
N PRO A 255 9.62 -10.24 -2.15
CA PRO A 255 9.80 -11.50 -2.86
C PRO A 255 9.36 -12.74 -2.07
N VAL A 256 8.99 -12.61 -0.79
CA VAL A 256 8.59 -13.74 0.07
C VAL A 256 7.31 -13.50 0.89
N LEU A 257 6.88 -12.24 1.03
CA LEU A 257 5.71 -11.85 1.82
C LEU A 257 4.54 -11.37 0.95
N GLY A 258 4.68 -11.38 -0.38
CA GLY A 258 3.67 -10.90 -1.32
C GLY A 258 3.78 -9.39 -1.56
N HIS A 259 2.94 -8.88 -2.45
CA HIS A 259 3.01 -7.49 -2.90
C HIS A 259 1.79 -6.67 -2.45
N VAL A 260 2.02 -5.38 -2.20
CA VAL A 260 0.94 -4.46 -1.81
C VAL A 260 1.10 -3.15 -2.55
N ASN A 261 0.08 -2.79 -3.33
CA ASN A 261 0.00 -1.43 -3.88
C ASN A 261 -0.45 -0.45 -2.81
N VAL A 262 0.21 0.72 -2.78
CA VAL A 262 -0.17 1.85 -1.93
C VAL A 262 -0.32 3.10 -2.79
N MET A 263 -1.56 3.61 -2.85
CA MET A 263 -1.96 4.75 -3.66
C MET A 263 -2.13 5.99 -2.78
N ASN A 264 -1.99 7.17 -3.40
CA ASN A 264 -2.23 8.48 -2.79
C ASN A 264 -1.36 8.74 -1.53
N SER A 265 -0.19 8.11 -1.47
CA SER A 265 0.78 8.29 -0.38
C SER A 265 1.66 9.52 -0.62
N ARG A 266 2.15 10.15 0.46
CA ARG A 266 3.01 11.34 0.35
C ARG A 266 4.42 11.00 -0.13
N GLY A 267 4.88 9.80 0.22
CA GLY A 267 6.06 9.15 -0.32
C GLY A 267 5.90 7.65 -0.14
N PHE A 268 6.99 6.91 -0.26
CA PHE A 268 6.97 5.46 -0.33
C PHE A 268 8.04 4.81 0.54
N VAL A 269 7.92 3.50 0.66
CA VAL A 269 8.90 2.55 1.24
C VAL A 269 9.03 1.37 0.30
N SER A 270 10.12 0.61 0.41
CA SER A 270 10.36 -0.60 -0.38
C SER A 270 10.44 -1.83 0.52
N ALA A 271 10.39 -3.02 -0.06
CA ALA A 271 10.72 -4.26 0.60
C ALA A 271 12.21 -4.33 0.98
N VAL A 272 13.08 -3.50 0.41
CA VAL A 272 14.52 -3.51 0.75
C VAL A 272 14.80 -2.85 2.11
N ASP A 273 14.06 -1.80 2.46
CA ASP A 273 14.19 -1.06 3.74
C ASP A 273 13.08 -1.42 4.75
N HIS A 274 11.87 -1.67 4.27
CA HIS A 274 10.73 -2.15 5.07
C HIS A 274 10.34 -3.57 4.65
N PHE A 275 11.26 -4.53 4.80
CA PHE A 275 11.04 -5.91 4.39
C PHE A 275 9.89 -6.61 5.14
N TRP A 276 9.62 -6.23 6.39
CA TRP A 276 8.67 -6.96 7.24
C TRP A 276 7.29 -6.30 7.27
N LEU A 277 6.25 -7.14 7.33
CA LEU A 277 4.86 -6.70 7.22
C LEU A 277 4.44 -5.77 8.36
N GLY A 278 4.80 -6.03 9.61
CA GLY A 278 4.51 -5.13 10.73
C GLY A 278 5.20 -3.76 10.61
N GLY A 279 6.45 -3.72 10.15
CA GLY A 279 7.15 -2.47 9.81
C GLY A 279 6.43 -1.69 8.69
N PHE A 280 6.13 -2.37 7.59
CA PHE A 280 5.37 -1.83 6.46
C PHE A 280 3.97 -1.34 6.88
N TYR A 281 3.21 -2.14 7.63
CA TYR A 281 1.87 -1.82 8.11
C TYR A 281 1.87 -0.66 9.10
N ARG A 282 2.88 -0.54 9.95
CA ARG A 282 3.06 0.62 10.85
C ARG A 282 3.29 1.89 10.02
N TRP A 283 4.15 1.83 9.02
CA TRP A 283 4.35 2.96 8.10
C TRP A 283 3.05 3.33 7.37
N LEU A 284 2.33 2.34 6.85
CA LEU A 284 1.07 2.53 6.13
C LEU A 284 0.00 3.17 7.03
N SER A 285 -0.09 2.74 8.29
CA SER A 285 -1.05 3.29 9.27
C SER A 285 -0.89 4.80 9.53
N CYS A 286 0.30 5.35 9.23
CA CYS A 286 0.59 6.77 9.37
C CYS A 286 0.18 7.58 8.13
N GLN A 287 -0.22 6.93 7.04
CA GLN A 287 -0.59 7.57 5.76
C GLN A 287 -2.11 7.79 5.71
N THR A 288 -2.63 8.84 6.36
CA THR A 288 -4.09 9.03 6.54
C THR A 288 -4.90 9.20 5.26
N GLU A 289 -4.27 9.61 4.16
CA GLU A 289 -4.92 9.85 2.86
C GLU A 289 -4.63 8.72 1.85
N ALA A 290 -3.75 7.77 2.20
CA ALA A 290 -3.39 6.66 1.34
C ALA A 290 -4.33 5.48 1.53
N PHE A 291 -4.52 4.72 0.46
CA PHE A 291 -5.22 3.45 0.51
C PHE A 291 -4.38 2.39 -0.19
N ALA A 292 -4.62 1.14 0.14
CA ALA A 292 -3.80 0.04 -0.30
C ALA A 292 -4.65 -1.19 -0.65
N GLN A 293 -4.08 -2.07 -1.47
CA GLN A 293 -4.67 -3.35 -1.80
C GLN A 293 -3.63 -4.46 -1.76
N PHE A 294 -4.04 -5.67 -1.37
CA PHE A 294 -3.24 -6.86 -1.61
C PHE A 294 -3.22 -7.18 -3.10
N ASN A 295 -2.03 -7.39 -3.66
CA ASN A 295 -1.87 -7.73 -5.07
C ASN A 295 -1.83 -9.25 -5.25
N HIS A 296 -2.33 -9.73 -6.39
CA HIS A 296 -2.18 -11.10 -6.92
C HIS A 296 -1.91 -12.21 -5.87
N PRO A 297 -2.79 -12.39 -4.88
CA PRO A 297 -2.51 -13.30 -3.76
C PRO A 297 -2.38 -14.74 -4.25
N GLY A 298 -1.35 -15.43 -3.77
CA GLY A 298 -0.99 -16.79 -4.15
C GLY A 298 0.33 -16.89 -4.90
N ASP A 299 0.78 -15.81 -5.54
CA ASP A 299 1.94 -15.81 -6.42
C ASP A 299 3.28 -15.90 -5.65
N TYR A 300 3.30 -15.54 -4.35
CA TYR A 300 4.53 -15.46 -3.54
C TYR A 300 4.51 -16.38 -2.31
N ASN A 301 4.02 -17.62 -2.46
CA ASN A 301 3.86 -18.56 -1.34
C ASN A 301 4.90 -19.69 -1.22
N ASP A 302 6.05 -19.63 -1.90
CA ASP A 302 7.07 -20.70 -1.88
C ASP A 302 7.55 -21.08 -0.47
N LEU A 303 7.59 -20.10 0.45
CA LEU A 303 8.00 -20.32 1.83
C LEU A 303 6.83 -20.54 2.80
N ASN A 304 5.59 -20.51 2.32
CA ASN A 304 4.36 -20.54 3.10
C ASN A 304 4.25 -19.37 4.09
N THR A 305 4.58 -18.17 3.59
CA THR A 305 4.76 -16.93 4.37
C THR A 305 4.03 -15.73 3.79
N GLU A 306 3.35 -15.88 2.65
CA GLU A 306 2.72 -14.78 1.92
C GLU A 306 1.68 -14.07 2.79
N TYR A 307 1.82 -12.75 2.93
CA TYR A 307 1.05 -11.88 3.83
C TYR A 307 0.97 -12.40 5.29
N TYR A 308 1.86 -13.33 5.67
CA TYR A 308 1.72 -14.31 6.76
C TYR A 308 0.29 -14.81 6.99
N HIS A 309 -0.33 -15.19 5.88
CA HIS A 309 -1.70 -15.66 5.75
C HIS A 309 -2.77 -14.67 6.19
N PHE A 310 -2.58 -13.37 5.92
CA PHE A 310 -3.47 -12.29 6.36
C PHE A 310 -3.62 -12.19 7.88
N ARG A 311 -2.55 -12.48 8.65
CA ARG A 311 -2.53 -12.14 10.08
C ARG A 311 -2.98 -10.68 10.24
N PHE A 312 -4.01 -10.46 11.06
CA PHE A 312 -4.65 -9.14 11.14
C PHE A 312 -3.71 -8.10 11.76
N HIS A 313 -3.64 -6.92 11.14
CA HIS A 313 -2.93 -5.78 11.67
C HIS A 313 -3.87 -4.58 11.75
N ALA A 314 -4.32 -4.28 12.96
CA ALA A 314 -5.41 -3.34 13.15
C ALA A 314 -5.06 -1.90 12.70
N GLY A 315 -3.80 -1.46 12.90
CA GLY A 315 -3.29 -0.17 12.44
C GLY A 315 -3.40 0.05 10.93
N ALA A 316 -3.20 -1.00 10.14
CA ALA A 316 -3.18 -0.91 8.67
C ALA A 316 -4.56 -1.19 8.05
N ALA A 317 -5.45 -1.87 8.77
CA ALA A 317 -6.77 -2.27 8.27
C ALA A 317 -7.63 -1.09 7.80
N GLN A 318 -7.38 0.14 8.28
CA GLN A 318 -8.09 1.31 7.74
C GLN A 318 -7.68 1.64 6.29
N ASN A 319 -6.38 1.52 5.98
CA ASN A 319 -5.77 1.86 4.70
C ASN A 319 -5.85 0.70 3.71
N LEU A 320 -5.64 -0.54 4.17
CA LEU A 320 -5.70 -1.74 3.35
C LEU A 320 -7.17 -2.11 3.10
N ALA A 321 -7.68 -1.64 1.97
CA ALA A 321 -9.11 -1.63 1.66
C ALA A 321 -9.48 -2.57 0.51
N GLY A 322 -8.53 -2.92 -0.36
CA GLY A 322 -8.73 -3.75 -1.54
C GLY A 322 -7.95 -5.08 -1.52
N MET A 323 -8.36 -6.01 -2.38
CA MET A 323 -7.60 -7.19 -2.76
C MET A 323 -7.91 -7.51 -4.22
N GLU A 324 -6.88 -7.77 -5.01
CA GLU A 324 -7.05 -8.17 -6.41
C GLU A 324 -7.74 -9.53 -6.51
N LEU A 325 -8.86 -9.56 -7.22
CA LEU A 325 -9.53 -10.80 -7.65
C LEU A 325 -9.35 -11.08 -9.14
N TRP A 326 -8.66 -10.20 -9.85
CA TRP A 326 -8.11 -10.41 -11.17
C TRP A 326 -6.82 -9.61 -11.26
N ASN A 327 -5.86 -10.15 -12.01
CA ASN A 327 -4.58 -9.53 -12.25
C ASN A 327 -4.08 -9.96 -13.63
N SER A 328 -3.42 -9.08 -14.37
CA SER A 328 -2.89 -9.45 -15.69
C SER A 328 -4.04 -9.90 -16.60
N ASP A 329 -3.98 -11.09 -17.20
CA ASP A 329 -5.11 -11.70 -17.93
C ASP A 329 -5.82 -12.79 -17.12
N ALA A 330 -5.45 -12.98 -15.85
CA ALA A 330 -6.05 -13.97 -14.97
C ALA A 330 -7.29 -13.37 -14.29
N SER A 331 -8.42 -14.03 -14.52
CA SER A 331 -9.77 -13.63 -14.14
C SER A 331 -10.14 -14.05 -12.71
N LEU A 332 -11.42 -13.91 -12.32
CA LEU A 332 -11.94 -14.36 -11.03
C LEU A 332 -11.70 -15.85 -10.77
N ASP A 333 -11.54 -16.66 -11.81
CA ASP A 333 -11.21 -18.09 -11.67
C ASP A 333 -9.90 -18.34 -10.94
N HIS A 334 -8.92 -17.48 -11.19
CA HIS A 334 -7.61 -17.65 -10.62
C HIS A 334 -7.52 -17.12 -9.19
N TYR A 335 -8.12 -15.95 -8.90
CA TYR A 335 -7.92 -15.28 -7.60
C TYR A 335 -9.13 -15.34 -6.66
N HIS A 336 -10.33 -15.67 -7.16
CA HIS A 336 -11.52 -15.84 -6.31
C HIS A 336 -11.90 -17.31 -6.11
N TYR A 337 -11.93 -18.11 -7.18
CA TYR A 337 -12.47 -19.48 -7.14
C TYR A 337 -11.43 -20.58 -6.89
N SER A 338 -10.14 -20.26 -6.84
CA SER A 338 -9.04 -21.23 -6.66
C SER A 338 -8.79 -21.65 -5.20
N GLY A 339 -9.52 -21.07 -4.25
CA GLY A 339 -9.27 -21.22 -2.82
C GLY A 339 -8.14 -20.32 -2.33
N SER A 340 -7.43 -20.74 -1.30
CA SER A 340 -6.20 -20.11 -0.83
C SER A 340 -5.15 -21.18 -0.51
N TRP A 341 -4.01 -20.78 0.05
CA TRP A 341 -2.82 -21.61 0.28
C TRP A 341 -3.04 -23.07 0.72
N ASP A 342 -3.97 -23.33 1.62
CA ASP A 342 -4.15 -24.63 2.27
C ASP A 342 -5.61 -25.11 2.34
N ASN A 343 -6.57 -24.36 1.78
CA ASN A 343 -7.97 -24.75 1.78
C ASN A 343 -8.80 -24.06 0.67
N ASP A 344 -10.05 -24.49 0.51
CA ASP A 344 -10.98 -23.98 -0.51
C ASP A 344 -11.57 -22.59 -0.15
N THR A 345 -11.16 -21.95 0.95
CA THR A 345 -11.59 -20.59 1.29
C THR A 345 -10.80 -19.59 0.45
N GLY A 346 -11.48 -18.79 -0.38
CA GLY A 346 -10.85 -17.75 -1.17
C GLY A 346 -10.08 -16.72 -0.34
N PHE A 347 -9.06 -16.09 -0.93
CA PHE A 347 -8.19 -15.14 -0.24
C PHE A 347 -8.96 -13.98 0.41
N ILE A 348 -9.91 -13.37 -0.31
CA ILE A 348 -10.71 -12.25 0.21
C ILE A 348 -11.58 -12.63 1.40
N ASP A 349 -12.14 -13.85 1.40
CA ASP A 349 -12.93 -14.36 2.50
C ASP A 349 -12.05 -14.66 3.71
N ARG A 350 -10.88 -15.26 3.49
CA ARG A 350 -9.90 -15.49 4.55
C ARG A 350 -9.46 -14.18 5.22
N ALA A 351 -9.21 -13.13 4.43
CA ALA A 351 -8.87 -11.81 4.97
C ALA A 351 -10.03 -11.20 5.77
N ASN A 352 -11.27 -11.29 5.25
CA ASN A 352 -12.45 -10.77 5.91
C ASN A 352 -12.79 -11.51 7.21
N LEU A 353 -12.68 -12.84 7.23
CA LEU A 353 -12.81 -13.67 8.44
C LEU A 353 -11.77 -13.35 9.51
N LYS A 354 -10.60 -12.81 9.11
CA LYS A 354 -9.56 -12.32 10.03
C LYS A 354 -9.75 -10.85 10.44
N GLY A 355 -10.76 -10.16 9.90
CA GLY A 355 -11.16 -8.82 10.33
C GLY A 355 -10.66 -7.66 9.48
N TRP A 356 -9.99 -7.91 8.35
CA TRP A 356 -9.43 -6.87 7.47
C TRP A 356 -10.48 -5.94 6.86
N ARG A 357 -11.71 -6.43 6.64
CA ARG A 357 -12.81 -5.68 6.01
C ARG A 357 -12.37 -5.12 4.65
N ILE A 358 -12.07 -6.04 3.73
CA ILE A 358 -11.53 -5.73 2.41
C ILE A 358 -12.59 -5.98 1.36
N ALA A 359 -12.58 -5.14 0.33
CA ALA A 359 -13.43 -5.21 -0.84
C ALA A 359 -12.65 -5.73 -2.07
N PRO A 360 -13.36 -6.32 -3.05
CA PRO A 360 -12.74 -6.87 -4.25
C PRO A 360 -12.28 -5.76 -5.19
N ALA A 361 -11.04 -5.85 -5.65
CA ALA A 361 -10.40 -4.95 -6.58
C ALA A 361 -9.73 -5.76 -7.71
N GLY A 362 -8.85 -5.13 -8.46
CA GLY A 362 -8.05 -5.74 -9.50
C GLY A 362 -7.15 -4.70 -10.16
N GLY A 363 -6.30 -5.16 -11.07
CA GLY A 363 -5.49 -4.31 -11.92
C GLY A 363 -4.75 -5.11 -12.97
N GLN A 364 -4.29 -4.47 -14.03
CA GLN A 364 -3.71 -5.21 -15.16
C GLN A 364 -2.27 -5.64 -14.91
N ASP A 365 -1.61 -5.08 -13.89
CA ASP A 365 -0.20 -5.35 -13.58
C ASP A 365 0.64 -5.29 -14.86
N ASN A 366 0.34 -4.27 -15.66
CA ASN A 366 0.77 -4.24 -17.04
C ASN A 366 2.19 -3.71 -17.11
N HIS A 367 3.06 -4.51 -17.72
CA HIS A 367 4.47 -4.18 -17.94
C HIS A 367 4.75 -3.77 -19.39
N ARG A 368 3.70 -3.52 -20.19
CA ARG A 368 3.76 -3.23 -21.63
C ARG A 368 3.01 -1.94 -21.96
N GLU A 369 3.32 -1.36 -23.12
CA GLU A 369 2.77 -0.08 -23.62
C GLU A 369 1.33 -0.22 -24.16
N ASN A 370 0.42 -0.78 -23.35
CA ASN A 370 -1.01 -0.94 -23.67
C ASN A 370 -1.90 -0.75 -22.43
N TRP A 371 -1.55 0.21 -21.56
CA TRP A 371 -2.24 0.53 -20.31
C TRP A 371 -3.73 0.81 -20.52
N GLY A 372 -4.58 0.06 -19.83
CA GLY A 372 -6.03 0.12 -19.90
C GLY A 372 -6.65 -0.66 -21.05
N LEU A 373 -5.83 -1.15 -21.99
CA LEU A 373 -6.26 -1.80 -23.23
C LEU A 373 -6.09 -3.33 -23.22
N ARG A 374 -5.49 -3.90 -22.19
CA ARG A 374 -5.19 -5.34 -22.13
C ARG A 374 -6.44 -6.22 -22.11
N ASN A 375 -7.41 -5.87 -21.28
CA ASN A 375 -8.68 -6.57 -21.11
C ASN A 375 -9.79 -5.59 -20.66
N PRO A 376 -11.07 -6.00 -20.71
CA PRO A 376 -12.19 -5.19 -20.27
C PRO A 376 -12.33 -5.07 -18.76
N TYR A 377 -11.55 -5.78 -17.95
CA TYR A 377 -11.74 -5.86 -16.49
C TYR A 377 -11.57 -4.50 -15.81
N ARG A 378 -12.45 -4.14 -14.86
CA ARG A 378 -12.44 -2.85 -14.18
C ARG A 378 -12.74 -2.97 -12.69
N VAL A 379 -12.33 -1.93 -11.96
CA VAL A 379 -12.88 -1.60 -10.64
C VAL A 379 -13.88 -0.45 -10.81
N GLY A 380 -15.13 -0.68 -10.43
CA GLY A 380 -16.16 0.35 -10.38
C GLY A 380 -16.18 1.03 -9.01
N VAL A 381 -15.83 2.31 -8.94
CA VAL A 381 -15.78 3.10 -7.70
C VAL A 381 -16.97 4.05 -7.62
N GLN A 382 -17.75 3.95 -6.54
CA GLN A 382 -18.90 4.81 -6.27
C GLN A 382 -18.47 6.06 -5.46
N ALA A 383 -18.16 7.14 -6.18
CA ALA A 383 -17.69 8.41 -5.62
C ALA A 383 -18.69 9.56 -5.82
N GLY A 384 -18.60 10.57 -4.94
CA GLY A 384 -19.42 11.78 -5.05
C GLY A 384 -18.96 12.72 -6.17
N GLU A 385 -17.67 12.66 -6.53
CA GLU A 385 -17.05 13.46 -7.59
C GLU A 385 -15.84 12.72 -8.18
N LEU A 386 -15.55 12.97 -9.46
CA LEU A 386 -14.36 12.44 -10.14
C LEU A 386 -13.13 13.31 -9.83
N THR A 387 -12.63 13.19 -8.61
CA THR A 387 -11.40 13.86 -8.12
C THR A 387 -10.50 12.82 -7.44
N ARG A 388 -9.22 13.13 -7.22
CA ARG A 388 -8.34 12.21 -6.47
C ARG A 388 -8.89 11.96 -5.07
N GLU A 389 -9.38 13.02 -4.44
CA GLU A 389 -9.96 13.00 -3.11
C GLU A 389 -11.26 12.19 -3.08
N GLY A 390 -12.12 12.35 -4.10
CA GLY A 390 -13.37 11.61 -4.23
C GLY A 390 -13.15 10.11 -4.44
N ILE A 391 -12.19 9.74 -5.32
CA ILE A 391 -11.82 8.34 -5.54
C ILE A 391 -11.16 7.74 -4.30
N ALA A 392 -10.21 8.43 -3.67
CA ALA A 392 -9.53 7.94 -2.47
C ALA A 392 -10.49 7.77 -1.28
N GLU A 393 -11.42 8.71 -1.07
CA GLU A 393 -12.43 8.59 -0.01
C GLU A 393 -13.39 7.43 -0.27
N ALA A 394 -13.86 7.25 -1.51
CA ALA A 394 -14.71 6.12 -1.88
C ALA A 394 -14.00 4.77 -1.68
N PHE A 395 -12.72 4.69 -2.02
CA PHE A 395 -11.93 3.47 -1.83
C PHE A 395 -11.70 3.17 -0.33
N LEU A 396 -11.35 4.17 0.48
CA LEU A 396 -11.22 4.01 1.93
C LEU A 396 -12.55 3.59 2.58
N ALA A 397 -13.68 4.04 2.05
CA ALA A 397 -15.02 3.63 2.49
C ALA A 397 -15.47 2.27 1.90
N ARG A 398 -14.65 1.60 1.09
CA ARG A 398 -14.96 0.35 0.37
C ARG A 398 -16.22 0.46 -0.51
N ARG A 399 -16.51 1.64 -1.06
CA ARG A 399 -17.64 1.83 -1.99
C ARG A 399 -17.18 1.53 -3.41
N PHE A 400 -16.75 0.30 -3.64
CA PHE A 400 -16.30 -0.17 -4.95
C PHE A 400 -16.56 -1.66 -5.14
N TYR A 401 -16.48 -2.11 -6.38
CA TYR A 401 -16.62 -3.50 -6.78
C TYR A 401 -15.67 -3.79 -7.94
N THR A 402 -15.44 -5.06 -8.22
CA THR A 402 -14.61 -5.49 -9.33
C THR A 402 -15.47 -6.20 -10.38
N THR A 403 -15.11 -6.11 -11.65
CA THR A 403 -15.85 -6.74 -12.74
C THR A 403 -14.95 -7.12 -13.90
N GLU A 404 -15.33 -8.17 -14.61
CA GLU A 404 -14.71 -8.60 -15.87
C GLU A 404 -15.23 -7.80 -17.08
N ASP A 405 -16.21 -6.92 -16.90
CA ASP A 405 -16.75 -6.08 -17.96
C ASP A 405 -16.41 -4.59 -17.78
N ARG A 406 -16.27 -3.86 -18.88
CA ARG A 406 -15.81 -2.46 -18.88
C ARG A 406 -16.87 -1.45 -18.46
N ASP A 407 -18.16 -1.80 -18.56
CA ASP A 407 -19.30 -0.92 -18.36
C ASP A 407 -20.48 -1.55 -17.61
N LEU A 408 -20.26 -2.69 -16.93
CA LEU A 408 -21.17 -3.23 -15.90
C LEU A 408 -21.20 -2.33 -14.67
N PHE A 409 -22.36 -1.71 -14.41
CA PHE A 409 -22.68 -0.93 -13.21
C PHE A 409 -23.34 -1.82 -12.14
N LEU A 410 -22.82 -1.82 -10.90
CA LEU A 410 -23.39 -2.54 -9.77
C LEU A 410 -23.65 -1.61 -8.58
N ASP A 411 -24.85 -1.73 -7.99
CA ASP A 411 -25.22 -1.11 -6.72
C ASP A 411 -25.79 -2.18 -5.76
N PHE A 412 -25.23 -2.22 -4.55
CA PHE A 412 -25.59 -3.17 -3.50
C PHE A 412 -25.80 -2.39 -2.20
N ARG A 413 -26.99 -2.48 -1.62
CA ARG A 413 -27.37 -1.66 -0.45
C ARG A 413 -28.09 -2.45 0.61
N SER A 414 -27.98 -1.99 1.86
CA SER A 414 -28.85 -2.42 2.96
C SER A 414 -29.28 -1.24 3.82
N SER A 415 -30.57 -1.12 4.12
CA SER A 415 -31.13 -0.03 4.94
C SER A 415 -30.71 1.38 4.49
N GLY A 416 -30.56 1.57 3.17
CA GLY A 416 -30.13 2.82 2.52
C GLY A 416 -28.61 3.05 2.47
N HIS A 417 -27.82 2.20 3.13
CA HIS A 417 -26.36 2.28 3.13
C HIS A 417 -25.76 1.46 1.98
N PRO A 418 -24.74 1.97 1.27
CA PRO A 418 -24.09 1.27 0.15
C PRO A 418 -23.17 0.13 0.61
N MET A 419 -22.72 -0.68 -0.34
CA MET A 419 -21.60 -1.60 -0.17
C MET A 419 -20.40 -0.90 0.48
N GLY A 420 -19.63 -1.64 1.27
CA GLY A 420 -18.57 -1.07 2.11
C GLY A 420 -19.04 -0.61 3.50
N SER A 421 -20.35 -0.56 3.73
CA SER A 421 -20.91 -0.05 4.99
C SER A 421 -20.78 -1.02 6.16
N ARG A 422 -20.74 -0.43 7.36
CA ARG A 422 -20.73 -1.12 8.66
C ARG A 422 -22.04 -0.83 9.37
N LEU A 423 -22.84 -1.87 9.60
CA LEU A 423 -24.21 -1.76 10.12
C LEU A 423 -24.33 -2.51 11.44
N ALA A 424 -25.18 -2.05 12.34
CA ALA A 424 -25.51 -2.74 13.58
C ALA A 424 -27.02 -2.72 13.79
N GLU A 425 -27.58 -3.80 14.32
CA GLU A 425 -29.02 -3.86 14.70
C GLU A 425 -30.01 -3.53 13.57
N LEU A 426 -29.58 -3.59 12.29
CA LEU A 426 -30.41 -3.34 11.12
C LEU A 426 -30.80 -4.66 10.42
N PRO A 427 -31.94 -4.69 9.70
CA PRO A 427 -32.34 -5.87 8.95
C PRO A 427 -31.32 -6.24 7.87
N ARG A 428 -31.01 -7.54 7.73
CA ARG A 428 -30.23 -8.08 6.60
C ARG A 428 -31.13 -8.22 5.37
N VAL A 429 -31.60 -7.09 4.87
CA VAL A 429 -32.36 -6.96 3.62
C VAL A 429 -31.49 -6.17 2.65
N PHE A 430 -31.33 -6.71 1.45
CA PHE A 430 -30.38 -6.23 0.46
C PHE A 430 -31.08 -5.85 -0.83
N ASN A 431 -30.88 -4.61 -1.27
CA ASN A 431 -31.27 -4.15 -2.59
C ASN A 431 -30.07 -4.32 -3.52
N VAL A 432 -30.27 -5.02 -4.64
CA VAL A 432 -29.25 -5.22 -5.67
C VAL A 432 -29.81 -4.69 -6.97
N SER A 433 -29.09 -3.78 -7.61
CA SER A 433 -29.39 -3.36 -8.99
C SER A 433 -28.12 -3.37 -9.81
N ALA A 434 -28.23 -3.85 -11.04
CA ALA A 434 -27.15 -3.74 -12.01
C ALA A 434 -27.70 -3.30 -13.36
N ARG A 435 -26.84 -2.65 -14.15
CA ARG A 435 -27.09 -2.34 -15.55
C ARG A 435 -25.79 -2.50 -16.32
N ASP A 436 -25.90 -2.87 -17.58
CA ASP A 436 -24.79 -2.96 -18.51
C ASP A 436 -24.84 -1.80 -19.52
N GLY A 437 -23.69 -1.25 -19.90
CA GLY A 437 -23.60 -0.14 -20.85
C GLY A 437 -23.54 -0.59 -22.30
N GLY A 438 -22.94 -1.77 -22.55
CA GLY A 438 -22.75 -2.41 -23.85
C GLY A 438 -23.98 -3.19 -24.36
N GLY A 439 -24.89 -3.54 -23.48
CA GLY A 439 -26.12 -4.30 -23.75
C GLY A 439 -26.00 -5.80 -23.42
N ASP A 440 -24.96 -6.22 -22.73
CA ASP A 440 -24.81 -7.59 -22.25
C ASP A 440 -25.85 -7.89 -21.17
N THR A 441 -26.40 -9.10 -21.20
CA THR A 441 -27.53 -9.46 -20.34
C THR A 441 -27.10 -10.22 -19.09
N PHE A 442 -27.85 -10.06 -18.01
CA PHE A 442 -27.59 -10.75 -16.76
C PHE A 442 -28.25 -12.12 -16.70
N LEU A 443 -27.60 -13.06 -16.02
CA LEU A 443 -28.04 -14.43 -15.81
C LEU A 443 -28.47 -14.69 -14.36
N GLU A 444 -27.65 -14.29 -13.40
CA GLU A 444 -27.82 -14.70 -12.00
C GLU A 444 -27.28 -13.64 -11.02
N VAL A 445 -27.91 -13.54 -9.86
CA VAL A 445 -27.36 -12.87 -8.68
C VAL A 445 -27.22 -13.89 -7.56
N ARG A 446 -26.00 -14.01 -7.04
CA ARG A 446 -25.66 -14.86 -5.89
C ARG A 446 -25.33 -14.01 -4.67
N LEU A 447 -26.05 -14.21 -3.58
CA LEU A 447 -25.75 -13.60 -2.28
C LEU A 447 -24.93 -14.56 -1.43
N TYR A 448 -23.81 -14.06 -0.93
CA TYR A 448 -22.91 -14.79 -0.05
C TYR A 448 -22.97 -14.22 1.37
N ARG A 449 -22.77 -15.10 2.36
CA ARG A 449 -22.58 -14.77 3.77
C ARG A 449 -21.30 -15.43 4.23
N ASN A 450 -20.34 -14.64 4.72
CA ASN A 450 -19.06 -15.14 5.22
C ASN A 450 -18.32 -16.09 4.25
N GLY A 451 -18.39 -15.80 2.94
CA GLY A 451 -17.79 -16.62 1.88
C GLY A 451 -18.62 -17.84 1.45
N GLU A 452 -19.75 -18.11 2.10
CA GLU A 452 -20.64 -19.21 1.74
C GLU A 452 -21.85 -18.71 0.95
N LEU A 453 -22.20 -19.43 -0.14
CA LEU A 453 -23.38 -19.11 -0.95
C LEU A 453 -24.66 -19.29 -0.11
N LEU A 454 -25.40 -18.20 0.08
CA LEU A 454 -26.64 -18.19 0.84
C LEU A 454 -27.88 -18.32 -0.06
N GLN A 455 -27.95 -17.53 -1.12
CA GLN A 455 -29.07 -17.48 -2.06
C GLN A 455 -28.58 -17.28 -3.49
N SER A 456 -29.31 -17.85 -4.44
CA SER A 456 -29.16 -17.55 -5.86
C SER A 456 -30.53 -17.24 -6.47
N VAL A 457 -30.57 -16.21 -7.32
CA VAL A 457 -31.77 -15.78 -8.05
C VAL A 457 -31.42 -15.53 -9.51
N ALA A 458 -32.16 -16.16 -10.41
CA ALA A 458 -32.06 -15.88 -11.85
C ALA A 458 -32.59 -14.48 -12.18
N VAL A 459 -31.86 -13.76 -13.02
CA VAL A 459 -32.22 -12.46 -13.57
C VAL A 459 -32.12 -12.49 -15.10
N SER A 460 -32.54 -11.42 -15.77
CA SER A 460 -32.53 -11.34 -17.23
C SER A 460 -32.57 -9.90 -17.71
N GLY A 461 -32.09 -9.66 -18.92
CA GLY A 461 -32.01 -8.33 -19.52
C GLY A 461 -30.71 -7.63 -19.18
N ASP A 462 -30.51 -6.45 -19.75
CA ASP A 462 -29.34 -5.56 -19.58
C ASP A 462 -29.47 -4.65 -18.34
N THR A 463 -30.56 -4.77 -17.59
CA THR A 463 -30.81 -4.05 -16.34
C THR A 463 -31.74 -4.85 -15.45
N PHE A 464 -31.47 -4.91 -14.15
CA PHE A 464 -32.38 -5.47 -13.16
C PHE A 464 -32.32 -4.74 -11.82
N GLU A 465 -33.36 -4.92 -11.01
CA GLU A 465 -33.38 -4.58 -9.59
C GLU A 465 -34.12 -5.69 -8.83
N ILE A 466 -33.50 -6.20 -7.77
CA ILE A 466 -34.06 -7.26 -6.93
C ILE A 466 -33.84 -6.98 -5.44
N THR A 467 -34.54 -7.74 -4.59
CA THR A 467 -34.33 -7.72 -3.14
C THR A 467 -34.07 -9.13 -2.63
N LEU A 468 -33.03 -9.28 -1.81
CA LEU A 468 -32.65 -10.51 -1.13
C LEU A 468 -32.69 -10.27 0.39
N ALA A 469 -32.81 -11.32 1.20
CA ALA A 469 -32.86 -11.15 2.65
C ALA A 469 -32.34 -12.38 3.42
N ASP A 470 -31.65 -12.16 4.54
CA ASP A 470 -31.26 -13.18 5.51
C ASP A 470 -31.97 -12.94 6.86
N PRO A 471 -33.20 -13.45 7.04
CA PRO A 471 -33.95 -13.24 8.29
C PRO A 471 -33.32 -13.93 9.51
N ASP A 472 -32.50 -14.96 9.27
CA ASP A 472 -31.82 -15.75 10.30
C ASP A 472 -30.36 -15.27 10.52
N GLY A 473 -29.94 -14.22 9.82
CA GLY A 473 -28.64 -13.58 9.98
C GLY A 473 -28.48 -12.91 11.34
N GLY A 474 -27.30 -13.05 11.94
CA GLY A 474 -27.01 -12.66 13.31
C GLY A 474 -25.53 -12.87 13.61
N GLY A 475 -24.94 -12.03 14.45
CA GLY A 475 -23.50 -11.99 14.62
C GLY A 475 -22.80 -10.96 13.74
N ASP A 476 -21.48 -11.02 13.83
CA ASP A 476 -20.54 -10.25 13.03
C ASP A 476 -20.36 -10.90 11.64
N ASP A 477 -21.42 -10.84 10.83
CA ASP A 477 -21.43 -11.37 9.46
C ASP A 477 -21.04 -10.31 8.43
N TYR A 478 -20.53 -10.76 7.28
CA TYR A 478 -20.46 -9.93 6.09
C TYR A 478 -21.19 -10.58 4.92
N TYR A 479 -21.78 -9.72 4.08
CA TYR A 479 -22.55 -10.13 2.91
C TYR A 479 -22.03 -9.41 1.68
N TYR A 480 -21.91 -10.13 0.58
CA TYR A 480 -21.60 -9.56 -0.73
C TYR A 480 -22.39 -10.32 -1.79
N VAL A 481 -22.56 -9.70 -2.95
CA VAL A 481 -23.15 -10.33 -4.14
C VAL A 481 -22.13 -10.53 -5.23
N ILE A 482 -22.31 -11.64 -5.97
CA ILE A 482 -21.74 -11.85 -7.30
C ILE A 482 -22.88 -11.77 -8.31
N VAL A 483 -22.72 -10.93 -9.33
CA VAL A 483 -23.65 -10.80 -10.45
C VAL A 483 -22.98 -11.39 -11.68
N THR A 484 -23.68 -12.29 -12.37
CA THR A 484 -23.15 -13.02 -13.54
C THR A 484 -23.88 -12.55 -14.80
N GLN A 485 -23.11 -12.22 -15.84
CA GLN A 485 -23.62 -11.93 -17.18
C GLN A 485 -23.82 -13.20 -18.00
N THR A 486 -24.26 -13.08 -19.24
CA THR A 486 -24.52 -14.22 -20.14
C THR A 486 -23.36 -14.56 -21.06
N ASP A 487 -22.46 -13.61 -21.27
CA ASP A 487 -21.26 -13.71 -22.07
C ASP A 487 -20.05 -14.15 -21.23
N ASP A 488 -19.01 -14.58 -21.93
CA ASP A 488 -17.74 -15.12 -21.43
C ASP A 488 -16.69 -14.51 -22.38
N TRP A 489 -16.22 -13.30 -22.07
CA TRP A 489 -15.40 -12.52 -23.00
C TRP A 489 -14.03 -13.15 -23.21
N ASP A 490 -13.43 -13.66 -22.14
CA ASP A 490 -12.10 -14.28 -22.18
C ASP A 490 -12.12 -15.74 -22.67
N GLY A 491 -13.31 -16.36 -22.75
CA GLY A 491 -13.52 -17.73 -23.22
C GLY A 491 -13.01 -18.78 -22.25
N ASN A 492 -12.89 -18.45 -20.95
CA ASN A 492 -12.36 -19.36 -19.92
C ASN A 492 -13.37 -20.46 -19.53
N GLY A 493 -14.61 -20.38 -19.99
CA GLY A 493 -15.69 -21.33 -19.71
C GLY A 493 -16.60 -20.90 -18.57
N ARG A 494 -16.42 -19.70 -18.04
CA ARG A 494 -17.31 -19.04 -17.09
C ARG A 494 -17.71 -17.69 -17.63
N ASN A 495 -18.94 -17.34 -17.34
CA ASN A 495 -19.46 -16.06 -17.76
C ASN A 495 -18.83 -14.93 -16.95
N ASP A 496 -18.74 -13.76 -17.57
CA ASP A 496 -18.22 -12.55 -16.95
C ASP A 496 -19.05 -12.18 -15.73
N GLU A 497 -18.36 -11.74 -14.68
CA GLU A 497 -18.95 -11.49 -13.37
C GLU A 497 -18.55 -10.12 -12.80
N ALA A 498 -19.35 -9.67 -11.84
CA ALA A 498 -19.03 -8.56 -10.94
C ALA A 498 -19.18 -8.99 -9.49
N VAL A 499 -18.18 -8.67 -8.65
CA VAL A 499 -18.17 -8.97 -7.21
C VAL A 499 -18.22 -7.65 -6.43
N SER A 500 -19.27 -7.45 -5.64
CA SER A 500 -19.44 -6.26 -4.80
C SER A 500 -18.54 -6.23 -3.56
N ALA A 501 -18.24 -5.04 -3.04
CA ALA A 501 -17.74 -4.90 -1.68
C ALA A 501 -18.73 -5.47 -0.66
N PRO A 502 -18.24 -6.07 0.45
CA PRO A 502 -19.12 -6.54 1.48
C PRO A 502 -19.84 -5.40 2.24
N ILE A 503 -21.02 -5.71 2.78
CA ILE A 503 -21.64 -4.97 3.88
C ILE A 503 -21.43 -5.80 5.16
N TRP A 504 -20.80 -5.19 6.17
CA TRP A 504 -20.51 -5.83 7.45
C TRP A 504 -21.57 -5.50 8.49
N PHE A 505 -22.12 -6.51 9.15
CA PHE A 505 -23.03 -6.38 10.28
C PHE A 505 -22.31 -6.63 11.61
N PHE A 506 -22.81 -6.02 12.69
CA PHE A 506 -22.28 -6.17 14.04
C PHE A 506 -23.42 -6.32 15.05
N ASP A 507 -23.20 -7.15 16.08
CA ASP A 507 -24.19 -7.38 17.14
C ASP A 507 -24.36 -6.18 18.10
N ALA A 508 -23.37 -5.29 18.18
CA ALA A 508 -23.47 -4.00 18.87
C ALA A 508 -22.42 -3.01 18.34
N PRO A 509 -22.68 -1.69 18.33
CA PRO A 509 -21.62 -0.72 18.12
C PRO A 509 -20.56 -0.92 19.21
N PRO A 510 -19.26 -1.11 18.87
CA PRO A 510 -18.21 -1.14 19.88
C PRO A 510 -18.33 0.10 20.76
N PRO A 511 -18.13 -0.01 22.08
CA PRO A 511 -18.28 1.12 22.98
C PRO A 511 -17.42 2.27 22.47
N ALA A 512 -18.03 3.44 22.24
CA ALA A 512 -17.32 4.64 21.88
C ALA A 512 -16.24 4.88 22.94
N ARG A 513 -14.97 4.62 22.62
CA ARG A 513 -13.89 5.00 23.51
C ARG A 513 -13.87 6.53 23.54
N PRO A 514 -13.76 7.15 24.73
CA PRO A 514 -13.66 8.60 24.80
C PRO A 514 -12.47 9.03 23.93
N ALA A 515 -12.68 10.06 23.11
CA ALA A 515 -11.61 10.71 22.38
C ALA A 515 -10.43 10.94 23.32
N CYS A 516 -9.23 10.58 22.90
CA CYS A 516 -8.01 10.77 23.69
C CYS A 516 -7.99 12.20 24.24
N GLY A 517 -8.15 12.34 25.57
CA GLY A 517 -8.29 13.65 26.23
C GLY A 517 -9.44 13.78 27.23
N ALA A 518 -9.59 12.84 28.18
CA ALA A 518 -10.29 13.12 29.43
C ALA A 518 -9.68 12.27 30.55
N LEU A 519 -8.61 12.78 31.17
CA LEU A 519 -8.22 12.35 32.50
C LEU A 519 -9.35 12.74 33.46
N ALA A 520 -10.24 11.79 33.76
CA ALA A 520 -11.17 11.91 34.86
C ALA A 520 -10.36 11.92 36.17
N GLY A 521 -10.30 13.08 36.81
CA GLY A 521 -9.67 13.24 38.11
C GLY A 521 -10.40 12.43 39.16
N THR A 522 -9.67 11.55 39.84
CA THR A 522 -10.08 10.98 41.12
C THR A 522 -9.15 11.50 42.21
N ASN A 523 -9.73 12.36 43.06
CA ASN A 523 -9.17 12.74 44.35
C ASN A 523 -9.13 11.52 45.26
N GLY A 524 -7.99 11.25 45.92
CA GLY A 524 -7.94 10.22 46.95
C GLY A 524 -6.56 9.96 47.55
N ALA A 525 -6.14 10.82 48.49
CA ALA A 525 -5.30 10.56 49.66
C ALA A 525 -3.98 9.75 49.54
N ALA A 526 -2.86 10.46 49.77
CA ALA A 526 -1.60 9.91 50.30
C ALA A 526 -1.77 9.55 51.82
N PRO A 527 -0.88 8.76 52.50
CA PRO A 527 0.57 9.00 52.56
C PRO A 527 1.50 7.75 52.63
N GLY A 528 2.81 7.96 52.37
CA GLY A 528 3.87 7.07 52.87
C GLY A 528 5.17 7.00 52.04
N THR A 529 6.08 7.94 52.30
CA THR A 529 7.58 7.87 52.28
C THR A 529 8.24 6.57 51.74
N SER A 530 9.28 6.56 50.90
CA SER A 530 10.53 7.34 50.92
C SER A 530 11.42 6.97 49.71
N GLY A 531 12.13 7.95 49.12
CA GLY A 531 13.26 7.70 48.21
C GLY A 531 13.53 8.82 47.21
N LEU A 532 14.33 9.82 47.61
CA LEU A 532 14.99 10.82 46.73
C LEU A 532 15.78 10.09 45.62
N ALA A 533 15.85 10.55 44.36
CA ALA A 533 16.40 11.83 43.96
C ALA A 533 15.80 12.39 42.65
N ALA A 534 15.60 13.71 42.66
CA ALA A 534 15.23 14.62 41.58
C ALA A 534 16.38 14.76 40.55
N LEU A 535 16.20 14.91 39.23
CA LEU A 535 15.35 15.75 38.36
C LEU A 535 16.23 16.79 37.62
N LEU A 536 16.06 16.78 36.29
CA LEU A 536 16.23 17.83 35.28
C LEU A 536 16.66 19.25 35.70
N VAL A 537 17.39 19.93 34.80
CA VAL A 537 17.15 21.35 34.51
C VAL A 537 17.18 21.63 32.99
N LEU A 538 16.09 22.27 32.54
CA LEU A 538 15.81 22.86 31.23
C LEU A 538 16.34 24.30 31.11
N VAL A 539 16.52 24.75 29.86
CA VAL A 539 16.84 26.10 29.36
C VAL A 539 15.79 27.17 29.77
N PRO A 540 16.15 28.48 29.83
CA PRO A 540 15.14 29.55 29.75
C PRO A 540 15.36 30.55 28.59
N VAL A 541 14.24 31.00 28.00
CA VAL A 541 14.09 32.22 27.19
C VAL A 541 13.31 33.26 28.01
N MET A 542 13.75 34.52 27.97
CA MET A 542 13.16 35.69 28.65
C MET A 542 11.96 36.29 27.91
N LEU A 543 11.00 36.84 28.66
CA LEU A 543 10.30 38.08 28.31
C LEU A 543 9.56 38.69 29.53
N ALA A 544 9.67 40.02 29.76
CA ALA A 544 8.57 40.85 30.27
C ALA A 544 8.87 42.37 30.19
N LEU A 545 7.85 43.12 29.81
CA LEU A 545 7.75 44.57 29.60
C LEU A 545 7.45 45.36 30.90
N PHE A 546 7.89 46.64 30.99
CA PHE A 546 7.04 47.85 31.02
C PHE A 546 7.78 49.15 31.50
N ARG A 547 7.56 50.25 30.75
CA ARG A 547 7.50 51.70 31.12
C ARG A 547 8.76 52.48 31.59
N LYS A 548 9.06 53.55 30.85
CA LYS A 548 9.70 54.85 31.28
C LYS A 548 8.60 55.84 31.76
N PRO A 549 8.85 57.03 32.37
CA PRO A 549 10.12 57.80 32.49
C PRO A 549 10.40 58.52 33.86
N ALA A 550 11.60 59.16 33.92
CA ALA A 550 11.94 60.46 34.55
C ALA A 550 12.83 60.56 35.83
N ARG A 551 13.97 61.25 35.63
CA ARG A 551 14.71 62.25 36.47
C ARG A 551 15.20 61.89 37.89
N GLY A 552 16.54 61.95 38.07
CA GLY A 552 17.20 62.97 38.91
C GLY A 552 17.89 62.55 40.22
N GLY A 553 19.24 62.74 40.27
CA GLY A 553 20.09 62.97 41.46
C GLY A 553 20.30 61.78 42.42
N LEU A 554 21.36 61.67 43.23
CA LEU A 554 22.65 62.33 43.42
C LEU A 554 23.38 61.50 44.53
N PHE A 555 24.67 61.15 44.33
CA PHE A 555 25.78 60.94 45.29
C PHE A 555 25.80 59.84 46.40
N LEU A 556 26.81 58.95 46.26
CA LEU A 556 27.96 58.57 47.15
C LEU A 556 27.76 58.08 48.60
N PRO A 557 28.74 57.37 49.21
CA PRO A 557 30.10 57.02 48.74
C PRO A 557 30.30 55.59 48.23
#